data_AF-A0A2R7KYZ7-F1
#
_entry.id   AF-A0A2R7KYZ7-F1
#
_cell.length_a   1.000
_cell.length_b   1.000
_cell.length_c   1.000
_cell.angle_alpha   90.00
_cell.angle_beta   90.00
_cell.angle_gamma   90.00
#
_symmetry.space_group_name_H-M   'P 1'
#
loop_
_entity.id
_entity.type
_entity.pdbx_description
1 polymer ?
#
loop_
_entity_poly.entity_id
_entity_poly.type
_entity_poly.pdbx_seq_one_letter_code
_entity_poly.pdbx_strand_id
1 'polypeptide(L)'
;MLQETKSYSKGFRLADSDYCAPDFRRLKMLQSLIELDFRYNRDITVYAVKMDTAIHALNKFAKAYLGRSVFELLQDRIYREALYLLQYTKHSVKEISELLGFCDSGYFCRWFKQRNGQTAKVYRKGFKT
;
A
#
# COMPACT_ATOMS: atom_id res chain seq x y z
N MET A 1 20.62 -5.67 16.21
CA MET A 1 21.03 -4.29 15.91
C MET A 1 19.90 -3.63 15.15
N LEU A 2 19.32 -2.56 15.71
CA LEU A 2 18.25 -1.79 15.09
C LEU A 2 18.89 -0.84 14.08
N GLN A 3 18.64 -1.04 12.78
CA GLN A 3 19.05 -0.09 11.74
C GLN A 3 17.85 0.75 11.28
N GLU A 4 17.98 2.03 11.65
CA GLU A 4 17.82 3.20 10.79
C GLU A 4 16.41 3.71 10.47
N THR A 5 16.06 4.74 11.26
CA THR A 5 15.07 5.77 11.00
C THR A 5 15.45 6.61 9.78
N LYS A 6 14.94 6.25 8.60
CA LYS A 6 14.99 7.15 7.43
C LYS A 6 14.02 8.33 7.63
N SER A 7 14.62 9.41 8.13
CA SER A 7 14.35 10.84 7.91
C SER A 7 13.14 11.17 7.02
N TYR A 8 12.00 11.47 7.66
CA TYR A 8 10.89 12.21 7.06
C TYR A 8 11.23 13.71 7.12
N SER A 9 12.11 14.18 6.26
CA SER A 9 12.41 15.61 6.13
C SER A 9 12.15 16.08 4.70
N LYS A 10 10.89 16.45 4.43
CA LYS A 10 10.59 17.32 3.29
C LYS A 10 9.43 18.26 3.64
N GLY A 11 9.82 19.47 4.04
CA GLY A 11 9.07 20.73 3.97
C GLY A 11 7.57 20.69 4.27
N PHE A 12 7.21 20.68 5.55
CA PHE A 12 5.86 21.00 6.00
C PHE A 12 5.77 22.52 6.26
N ARG A 13 5.07 23.28 5.40
CA ARG A 13 4.81 24.71 5.62
C ARG A 13 3.71 24.84 6.68
N LEU A 14 4.04 25.45 7.82
CA LEU A 14 3.19 25.58 9.02
C LEU A 14 2.12 26.68 8.92
N ALA A 15 1.45 26.84 7.77
CA ALA A 15 0.55 27.98 7.53
C ALA A 15 -0.93 27.61 7.31
N ASP A 16 -1.35 26.39 7.61
CA ASP A 16 -2.77 26.01 7.62
C ASP A 16 -3.24 25.71 9.05
N SER A 17 -4.30 26.38 9.46
CA SER A 17 -4.98 26.36 10.78
C SER A 17 -5.52 24.98 11.22
N ASP A 18 -5.17 23.89 10.54
CA ASP A 18 -5.69 22.53 10.69
C ASP A 18 -4.65 21.59 11.35
N TYR A 19 -3.72 22.09 12.17
CA TYR A 19 -2.74 21.26 12.89
C TYR A 19 -3.43 20.42 13.98
N CYS A 20 -4.06 19.31 13.57
CA CYS A 20 -4.51 18.26 14.46
C CYS A 20 -3.26 17.49 14.89
N ALA A 21 -2.84 17.66 16.14
CA ALA A 21 -1.68 16.97 16.72
C ALA A 21 -1.71 15.48 16.34
N PRO A 22 -0.55 14.87 16.02
CA PRO A 22 -0.57 13.59 15.35
C PRO A 22 -1.28 12.50 16.17
N ASP A 23 -2.48 12.08 15.72
CA ASP A 23 -3.21 10.93 16.25
C ASP A 23 -2.50 9.63 15.86
N PHE A 24 -1.36 9.39 16.52
CA PHE A 24 -0.51 8.22 16.30
C PHE A 24 -1.27 6.91 16.51
N ARG A 25 -2.29 6.91 17.39
CA ARG A 25 -3.14 5.75 17.62
C ARG A 25 -3.95 5.42 16.36
N ARG A 26 -4.66 6.40 15.80
CA ARG A 26 -5.41 6.21 14.54
C ARG A 26 -4.50 5.88 13.37
N LEU A 27 -3.32 6.49 13.31
CA LEU A 27 -2.33 6.21 12.27
C LEU A 27 -1.89 4.75 12.31
N LYS A 28 -1.54 4.24 13.51
CA LYS A 28 -1.16 2.85 13.71
C LYS A 28 -2.30 1.90 13.41
N MET A 29 -3.51 2.23 13.82
CA MET A 29 -4.71 1.45 13.49
C MET A 29 -4.91 1.33 11.97
N LEU A 30 -4.84 2.43 11.22
CA LEU A 30 -4.95 2.41 9.75
C LEU A 30 -3.87 1.53 9.12
N GLN A 31 -2.61 1.67 9.56
CA GLN A 31 -1.51 0.86 9.05
C GLN A 31 -1.73 -0.63 9.33
N SER A 32 -2.15 -0.98 10.54
CA SER A 32 -2.45 -2.36 10.92
C SER A 32 -3.63 -2.94 10.12
N LEU A 33 -4.70 -2.18 9.91
CA LEU A 33 -5.82 -2.60 9.09
C LEU A 33 -5.41 -2.89 7.64
N ILE A 34 -4.61 -2.00 7.04
CA ILE A 34 -4.08 -2.23 5.69
C ILE A 34 -3.23 -3.49 5.66
N GLU A 35 -2.37 -3.71 6.65
CA GLU A 35 -1.50 -4.89 6.71
C GLU A 35 -2.28 -6.21 6.81
N LEU A 36 -3.39 -6.21 7.56
CA LEU A 36 -4.22 -7.40 7.76
C LEU A 36 -5.14 -7.71 6.57
N ASP A 37 -5.68 -6.67 5.94
CA ASP A 37 -6.81 -6.82 5.02
C ASP A 37 -6.48 -6.62 3.53
N PHE A 38 -5.29 -6.14 3.18
CA PHE A 38 -5.00 -5.72 1.79
C PHE A 38 -5.23 -6.79 0.71
N ARG A 39 -5.14 -8.07 1.09
CA ARG A 39 -5.31 -9.22 0.18
C ARG A 39 -6.78 -9.50 -0.13
N TYR A 40 -7.68 -9.20 0.80
CA TYR A 40 -9.09 -9.57 0.72
C TYR A 40 -10.00 -8.37 0.43
N ASN A 41 -9.65 -7.19 0.95
CA ASN A 41 -10.49 -6.00 0.88
C ASN A 41 -9.74 -4.84 0.23
N ARG A 42 -10.11 -4.55 -1.02
CA ARG A 42 -9.57 -3.41 -1.79
C ARG A 42 -10.46 -2.17 -1.76
N ASP A 43 -11.63 -2.28 -1.13
CA ASP A 43 -12.59 -1.21 -0.99
C ASP A 43 -12.24 -0.34 0.23
N ILE A 44 -12.03 0.96 -0.02
CA ILE A 44 -11.72 1.97 1.00
C ILE A 44 -12.87 2.09 2.00
N THR A 45 -14.10 1.83 1.57
CA THR A 45 -15.30 1.89 2.41
C THR A 45 -15.20 0.95 3.61
N VAL A 46 -14.60 -0.23 3.43
CA VAL A 46 -14.36 -1.19 4.52
C VAL A 46 -13.44 -0.59 5.59
N TYR A 47 -12.40 0.12 5.19
CA TYR A 47 -11.47 0.77 6.12
C TYR A 47 -12.12 1.94 6.85
N ALA A 48 -12.96 2.71 6.15
CA ALA A 48 -13.72 3.81 6.74
C ALA A 48 -14.70 3.30 7.82
N VAL A 49 -15.44 2.24 7.52
CA VAL A 49 -16.33 1.57 8.50
C VAL A 49 -15.54 1.02 9.69
N LYS A 50 -14.42 0.32 9.44
CA LYS A 50 -13.57 -0.25 10.52
C LYS A 50 -12.93 0.81 11.42
N MET A 51 -12.77 2.04 10.93
CA MET A 51 -12.21 3.17 11.68
C MET A 51 -13.30 4.13 12.20
N ASP A 52 -14.58 3.77 12.07
CA ASP A 52 -15.72 4.59 12.48
C ASP A 52 -15.64 6.03 11.93
N THR A 53 -15.43 6.14 10.61
CA THR A 53 -15.22 7.43 9.95
C THR A 53 -15.78 7.45 8.54
N ALA A 54 -15.98 8.65 7.99
CA ALA A 54 -16.35 8.83 6.58
C ALA A 54 -15.13 8.67 5.67
N ILE A 55 -15.33 8.17 4.44
CA ILE A 55 -14.25 7.97 3.44
C ILE A 55 -13.48 9.28 3.17
N HIS A 56 -14.18 10.40 3.08
CA HIS A 56 -13.55 11.71 2.85
C HIS A 56 -12.67 12.13 4.03
N ALA A 57 -13.15 11.93 5.26
CA ALA A 57 -12.39 12.24 6.47
C ALA A 57 -11.17 11.32 6.61
N LEU A 58 -11.32 10.02 6.33
CA LEU A 58 -10.21 9.06 6.35
C LEU A 58 -9.13 9.42 5.32
N ASN A 59 -9.52 9.82 4.11
CA ASN A 59 -8.57 10.28 3.10
C ASN A 59 -7.92 11.61 3.47
N LYS A 60 -8.64 12.56 4.07
CA LYS A 60 -8.05 13.82 4.58
C LYS A 60 -7.01 13.50 5.67
N PHE A 61 -7.35 12.60 6.59
CA PHE A 61 -6.44 12.10 7.63
C PHE A 61 -5.20 11.44 7.03
N ALA A 62 -5.37 10.45 6.14
CA ALA A 62 -4.25 9.77 5.51
C ALA A 62 -3.34 10.73 4.73
N LYS A 63 -3.91 11.69 3.99
CA LYS A 63 -3.12 12.70 3.25
C LYS A 63 -2.36 13.63 4.18
N ALA A 64 -2.99 14.11 5.25
CA ALA A 64 -2.34 15.02 6.20
C ALA A 64 -1.16 14.36 6.92
N TYR A 65 -1.25 13.06 7.21
CA TYR A 65 -0.26 12.34 8.02
C TYR A 65 0.77 11.53 7.24
N LEU A 66 0.37 10.98 6.09
CA LEU A 66 1.17 10.07 5.27
C LEU A 66 1.44 10.63 3.85
N GLY A 67 0.86 11.79 3.51
CA GLY A 67 0.98 12.39 2.19
C GLY A 67 0.28 11.61 1.07
N ARG A 68 -0.49 10.57 1.40
CA ARG A 68 -1.15 9.68 0.43
C ARG A 68 -2.57 9.35 0.89
N SER A 69 -3.45 9.12 -0.07
CA SER A 69 -4.80 8.59 0.18
C SER A 69 -4.73 7.13 0.65
N VAL A 70 -5.81 6.65 1.26
CA VAL A 70 -5.92 5.25 1.72
C VAL A 70 -5.77 4.28 0.55
N PHE A 71 -6.35 4.63 -0.60
CA PHE A 71 -6.22 3.84 -1.81
C PHE A 71 -4.76 3.71 -2.25
N GLU A 72 -4.02 4.81 -2.28
CA GLU A 72 -2.61 4.79 -2.65
C GLU A 72 -1.79 3.93 -1.67
N LEU A 73 -2.02 4.08 -0.36
CA LEU A 73 -1.36 3.28 0.67
C LEU A 73 -1.63 1.77 0.49
N LEU A 74 -2.88 1.41 0.20
CA LEU A 74 -3.27 0.04 -0.10
C LEU A 74 -2.56 -0.48 -1.35
N GLN A 75 -2.55 0.31 -2.42
CA GLN A 75 -1.89 -0.09 -3.67
C GLN A 75 -0.38 -0.24 -3.51
N ASP A 76 0.26 0.63 -2.71
CA ASP A 76 1.68 0.52 -2.37
C ASP A 76 1.97 -0.74 -1.55
N ARG A 77 1.06 -1.10 -0.63
CA ARG A 77 1.19 -2.36 0.13
C ARG A 77 1.08 -3.58 -0.76
N ILE A 78 0.10 -3.61 -1.66
CA ILE A 78 -0.08 -4.69 -2.65
C ILE A 78 1.15 -4.77 -3.57
N TYR A 79 1.70 -3.63 -3.99
CA TYR A 79 2.88 -3.60 -4.84
C TYR A 79 4.11 -4.17 -4.13
N ARG A 80 4.36 -3.78 -2.87
CA ARG A 80 5.44 -4.37 -2.07
C ARG A 80 5.29 -5.89 -1.91
N GLU A 81 4.07 -6.37 -1.71
CA GLU A 81 3.81 -7.82 -1.65
C GLU A 81 4.11 -8.50 -2.98
N ALA A 82 3.71 -7.89 -4.11
CA ALA A 82 3.98 -8.43 -5.43
C ALA A 82 5.48 -8.56 -5.69
N LEU A 83 6.27 -7.54 -5.31
CA LEU A 83 7.73 -7.60 -5.41
C LEU A 83 8.30 -8.73 -4.56
N TYR A 84 7.86 -8.85 -3.31
CA TYR A 84 8.29 -9.91 -2.39
C TYR A 84 7.98 -11.30 -2.95
N LEU A 85 6.73 -11.54 -3.39
CA LEU A 85 6.32 -12.84 -3.94
C LEU A 85 7.07 -13.17 -5.23
N LEU A 86 7.34 -12.19 -6.09
CA LEU A 86 8.07 -12.41 -7.33
C LEU A 86 9.54 -12.80 -7.09
N GLN A 87 10.15 -12.23 -6.04
CA GLN A 87 11.56 -12.42 -5.71
C GLN A 87 11.82 -13.65 -4.85
N TYR A 88 11.00 -13.90 -3.83
CA TYR A 88 11.30 -14.85 -2.76
C TYR A 88 10.45 -16.14 -2.81
N THR A 89 9.53 -16.27 -3.77
CA THR A 89 8.70 -17.48 -3.89
C THR A 89 8.77 -18.09 -5.28
N LYS A 90 8.37 -19.36 -5.38
CA LYS A 90 8.27 -20.08 -6.65
C LYS A 90 6.89 -19.94 -7.31
N HIS A 91 5.98 -19.16 -6.72
CA HIS A 91 4.60 -19.05 -7.19
C HIS A 91 4.52 -18.62 -8.65
N SER A 92 3.63 -19.20 -9.44
CA SER A 92 3.41 -18.73 -10.80
C SER A 92 2.87 -17.29 -10.82
N VAL A 93 2.99 -16.57 -11.94
CA VAL A 93 2.42 -15.21 -12.06
C VAL A 93 0.90 -15.23 -11.84
N LYS A 94 0.25 -16.34 -12.24
CA LYS A 94 -1.17 -16.59 -12.00
C LYS A 94 -1.47 -16.73 -10.51
N GLU A 95 -0.74 -17.60 -9.80
CA GLU A 95 -0.90 -17.77 -8.34
C GLU A 95 -0.66 -16.45 -7.59
N ILE A 96 0.35 -15.67 -7.98
CA ILE A 96 0.60 -14.36 -7.36
C ILE A 96 -0.58 -13.41 -7.59
N SER A 97 -1.16 -13.40 -8.78
CA SER A 97 -2.34 -12.57 -9.05
C SER A 97 -3.52 -12.96 -8.16
N GLU A 98 -3.74 -14.27 -7.97
CA GLU A 98 -4.80 -14.80 -7.10
C GLU A 98 -4.55 -14.48 -5.63
N LEU A 99 -3.32 -14.69 -5.13
CA LEU A 99 -2.90 -14.36 -3.75
C LEU A 99 -3.05 -12.88 -3.40
N LEU A 100 -2.94 -12.00 -4.40
CA LEU A 100 -3.09 -10.55 -4.25
C LEU A 100 -4.51 -10.06 -4.54
N GLY A 101 -5.47 -10.97 -4.74
CA GLY A 101 -6.88 -10.63 -4.95
C GLY A 101 -7.14 -9.95 -6.30
N PHE A 102 -6.39 -10.29 -7.35
CA PHE A 102 -6.71 -9.89 -8.72
C PHE A 102 -7.60 -10.96 -9.36
N CYS A 103 -8.70 -10.54 -10.00
CA CYS A 103 -9.61 -11.46 -10.68
C CYS A 103 -8.99 -12.13 -11.91
N ASP A 104 -8.01 -11.47 -12.55
CA ASP A 104 -7.32 -11.98 -13.72
C ASP A 104 -5.83 -11.62 -13.71
N SER A 105 -5.02 -12.60 -14.13
CA SER A 105 -3.57 -12.49 -14.22
C SER A 105 -3.10 -11.49 -15.28
N GLY A 106 -3.87 -11.30 -16.35
CA GLY A 106 -3.60 -10.28 -17.38
C GLY A 106 -3.78 -8.86 -16.84
N TYR A 107 -4.83 -8.62 -16.05
CA TYR A 107 -4.99 -7.34 -15.34
C TYR A 107 -3.86 -7.09 -14.34
N PHE A 108 -3.46 -8.10 -13.56
CA PHE A 108 -2.29 -8.01 -12.69
C PHE A 108 -1.02 -7.65 -13.46
N CYS A 109 -0.76 -8.29 -14.61
CA CYS A 109 0.43 -8.00 -15.41
C CYS A 109 0.47 -6.56 -15.92
N ARG A 110 -0.66 -6.02 -16.39
CA ARG A 110 -0.78 -4.62 -16.82
C ARG A 110 -0.55 -3.66 -15.65
N TRP A 111 -1.22 -3.91 -14.53
CA TRP A 111 -1.08 -3.13 -13.31
C TRP A 111 0.36 -3.12 -12.78
N PHE A 112 1.01 -4.28 -12.75
CA PHE A 112 2.40 -4.41 -12.30
C PHE A 112 3.35 -3.68 -13.26
N LYS A 113 3.18 -3.83 -14.57
CA LYS A 113 4.00 -3.14 -15.57
C LYS A 113 3.86 -1.61 -15.46
N GLN A 114 2.65 -1.10 -15.22
CA GLN A 114 2.43 0.33 -15.05
C GLN A 114 3.20 0.89 -13.83
N ARG A 115 3.29 0.11 -12.74
CA ARG A 115 3.99 0.52 -11.52
C ARG A 115 5.50 0.30 -11.58
N ASN A 116 5.94 -0.80 -12.16
CA ASN A 116 7.33 -1.26 -12.15
C ASN A 116 8.13 -0.86 -13.40
N GLY A 117 7.46 -0.47 -14.49
CA GLY A 117 8.04 -0.27 -15.82
C GLY A 117 8.29 -1.58 -16.61
N GLN A 118 8.35 -2.72 -15.92
CA GLN A 118 8.61 -4.04 -16.51
C GLN A 118 7.49 -5.03 -16.19
N THR A 119 7.32 -6.08 -17.01
CA THR A 119 6.37 -7.15 -16.68
C THR A 119 6.85 -7.97 -15.48
N ALA A 120 5.92 -8.56 -14.73
CA ALA A 120 6.22 -9.43 -13.59
C ALA A 120 7.16 -10.60 -13.96
N LYS A 121 6.99 -11.17 -15.16
CA LYS A 121 7.84 -12.25 -15.68
C LYS A 121 9.27 -11.79 -15.93
N VAL A 122 9.46 -10.59 -16.50
CA VAL A 122 10.79 -10.01 -16.73
C VAL A 122 11.45 -9.66 -15.40
N TYR A 123 10.70 -9.00 -14.50
CA TYR A 123 11.19 -8.65 -13.16
C TYR A 123 11.74 -9.87 -12.41
N ARG A 124 10.98 -10.98 -12.39
CA ARG A 124 11.43 -12.24 -11.75
C ARG A 124 12.72 -12.80 -12.33
N LYS A 125 12.91 -12.74 -13.65
CA LYS A 125 14.12 -13.28 -14.29
C LYS A 125 15.38 -12.59 -13.78
N GLY A 126 15.29 -11.31 -13.39
CA GLY A 126 16.42 -10.57 -12.80
C GLY A 126 16.89 -11.11 -11.45
N PHE A 127 16.12 -11.97 -10.78
CA PHE A 127 16.46 -12.55 -9.47
C PHE A 127 16.68 -14.06 -9.49
N LYS A 128 16.43 -14.71 -10.63
CA LYS A 128 16.79 -16.13 -10.80
C LYS A 128 18.29 -16.21 -11.07
N THR A 129 19.07 -16.54 -10.04
CA THR A 129 20.42 -17.12 -10.17
C THR A 129 20.29 -18.62 -10.40
#